data_AF-A0A835JKH9-F1
#
_entry.id   AF-A0A835JKH9-F1
#
_cell.length_a   1.000
_cell.length_b   1.000
_cell.length_c   1.000
_cell.angle_alpha   90.00
_cell.angle_beta   90.00
_cell.angle_gamma   90.00
#
_symmetry.space_group_name_H-M   'P 1'
#
loop_
_entity.id
_entity.type
_entity.pdbx_description
1 polymer ?
#
loop_
_entity_poly.entity_id
_entity_poly.type
_entity_poly.pdbx_seq_one_letter_code
_entity_poly.pdbx_strand_id
1 'polypeptide(L)'
;MENDGNFVLRDGSSSIVWQSFNSPTDTILPGQVLIRTQKLYSNANGTVDYSTGNFMLEMQNDGKLVLSAYHFSDAGYWYTGNLTTNVSLVFNNYTASMYLFNSTGDNVHPLTGNVSTPVGDYYYRATINDHGDFQQLAYHKSNSSGWKRVWKAIGDPCVVNAICGVNGMCFSQNNETEKCRCIPGYIPLDPNHVSKGCRPETVVNYCADPSMKNFTIEVIDDADFPYESFADLARVKDVDLEGCKKALMDDCDSLAASLVDSRCIKKRMPLLNARQSFSTKGSQALVKVPMKSSLGIPEHKKKNDFDARVFLKISVISLKGHLSLLQHLVNVNHEAKCH
;
A
#
# COMPACT_ATOMS: atom_id res chain seq x y z
N MET A 1 -23.85 27.89 0.07
CA MET A 1 -22.73 27.34 0.86
C MET A 1 -23.00 27.72 2.30
N GLU A 2 -22.99 26.74 3.19
CA GLU A 2 -23.21 26.93 4.63
C GLU A 2 -21.89 27.33 5.34
N ASN A 3 -21.98 27.84 6.56
CA ASN A 3 -20.82 28.36 7.32
C ASN A 3 -19.83 27.27 7.78
N ASP A 4 -20.22 26.01 7.74
CA ASP A 4 -19.42 24.83 8.09
C ASP A 4 -18.64 24.26 6.89
N GLY A 5 -18.75 24.88 5.71
CA GLY A 5 -18.13 24.41 4.48
C GLY A 5 -19.00 23.45 3.65
N ASN A 6 -20.20 23.12 4.11
CA ASN A 6 -21.12 22.28 3.35
C ASN A 6 -21.71 23.05 2.15
N PHE A 7 -21.47 22.55 0.94
CA PHE A 7 -22.08 23.08 -0.27
C PHE A 7 -23.39 22.33 -0.52
N VAL A 8 -24.52 23.01 -0.31
CA VAL A 8 -25.86 22.43 -0.32
C VAL A 8 -26.63 22.92 -1.54
N LEU A 9 -27.22 21.99 -2.29
CA LEU A 9 -28.21 22.27 -3.33
C LEU A 9 -29.62 22.03 -2.75
N ARG A 10 -30.50 23.01 -2.96
CA ARG A 10 -31.89 22.96 -2.48
C ARG A 10 -32.87 23.10 -3.63
N ASP A 11 -34.03 22.47 -3.50
CA ASP A 11 -35.15 22.64 -4.44
C ASP A 11 -36.01 23.88 -4.11
N GLY A 12 -37.08 24.09 -4.88
CA GLY A 12 -38.02 25.20 -4.66
C GLY A 12 -38.78 25.15 -3.33
N SER A 13 -38.76 24.02 -2.62
CA SER A 13 -39.31 23.86 -1.27
C SER A 13 -38.27 24.08 -0.17
N SER A 14 -37.04 24.49 -0.52
CA SER A 14 -35.88 24.61 0.36
C SER A 14 -35.35 23.28 0.92
N SER A 15 -35.82 22.14 0.39
CA SER A 15 -35.39 20.80 0.78
C SER A 15 -34.01 20.50 0.19
N ILE A 16 -33.12 19.86 0.96
CA ILE A 16 -31.78 19.49 0.51
C ILE A 16 -31.90 18.34 -0.48
N VAL A 17 -31.49 18.56 -1.73
CA VAL A 17 -31.46 17.52 -2.78
C VAL A 17 -30.07 16.92 -2.96
N TRP A 18 -29.03 17.67 -2.62
CA TRP A 18 -27.63 17.20 -2.65
C TRP A 18 -26.79 18.06 -1.71
N GLN A 19 -25.73 17.48 -1.13
CA GLN A 19 -24.76 18.21 -0.31
C GLN A 19 -23.36 17.63 -0.42
N SER A 20 -22.33 18.48 -0.40
CA SER A 20 -20.94 18.06 -0.55
C SER A 20 -20.46 17.14 0.57
N PHE A 21 -21.01 17.29 1.79
CA PHE A 21 -20.67 16.43 2.92
C PHE A 21 -21.01 14.94 2.68
N ASN A 22 -21.92 14.64 1.75
CA ASN A 22 -22.26 13.26 1.37
C ASN A 22 -21.30 12.68 0.31
N SER A 23 -20.35 13.47 -0.20
CA SER A 23 -19.39 13.08 -1.22
C SER A 23 -17.98 13.60 -0.87
N PRO A 24 -17.41 13.12 0.26
CA PRO A 24 -16.09 13.58 0.68
C PRO A 24 -14.98 13.10 -0.27
N THR A 25 -13.85 13.80 -0.23
CA THR A 25 -12.65 13.49 -1.01
C THR A 25 -11.57 12.85 -0.14
N ASP A 26 -10.54 13.60 0.24
CA ASP A 26 -9.46 13.22 1.13
C ASP A 26 -9.64 13.75 2.55
N THR A 27 -10.68 14.57 2.79
CA THR A 27 -10.84 15.40 3.98
C THR A 27 -12.26 15.30 4.55
N ILE A 28 -12.35 15.21 5.88
CA ILE A 28 -13.56 15.42 6.68
C ILE A 28 -13.42 16.69 7.53
N LEU A 29 -14.51 17.46 7.63
CA LEU A 29 -14.56 18.73 8.39
C LEU A 29 -15.37 18.59 9.69
N PRO A 30 -15.15 19.47 10.69
CA PRO A 30 -15.98 19.51 11.88
C PRO A 30 -17.47 19.70 11.53
N GLY A 31 -18.33 18.88 12.12
CA GLY A 31 -19.77 18.80 11.81
C GLY A 31 -20.13 17.73 10.77
N GLN A 32 -19.15 17.20 10.04
CA GLN A 32 -19.36 16.14 9.07
C GLN A 32 -19.33 14.74 9.72
N VAL A 33 -20.07 13.81 9.12
CA VAL A 33 -20.13 12.41 9.52
C VAL A 33 -19.76 11.54 8.33
N LEU A 34 -18.76 10.68 8.48
CA LEU A 34 -18.45 9.63 7.51
C LEU A 34 -19.26 8.38 7.89
N ILE A 35 -20.35 8.17 7.17
CA ILE A 35 -21.26 7.06 7.43
C ILE A 35 -20.70 5.75 6.90
N ARG A 36 -21.29 4.64 7.37
CA ARG A 36 -21.00 3.29 6.88
C ARG A 36 -20.90 3.22 5.34
N THR A 37 -19.89 2.51 4.85
CA THR A 37 -19.48 2.33 3.44
C THR A 37 -18.90 3.54 2.73
N GLN A 38 -18.92 4.73 3.36
CA GLN A 38 -18.23 5.89 2.79
C GLN A 38 -16.72 5.78 2.98
N LYS A 39 -16.03 6.44 2.06
CA LYS A 39 -14.58 6.37 1.89
C LYS A 39 -14.01 7.77 1.75
N LEU A 40 -12.80 7.95 2.26
CA LEU A 40 -11.90 9.03 1.86
C LEU A 40 -10.78 8.41 1.03
N TYR A 41 -10.33 9.11 0.00
CA TYR A 41 -9.17 8.71 -0.79
C TYR A 41 -8.07 9.74 -0.64
N SER A 42 -6.83 9.32 -0.49
CA SER A 42 -5.70 10.24 -0.55
C SER A 42 -5.64 10.93 -1.91
N ASN A 43 -4.94 12.06 -1.98
CA ASN A 43 -4.49 12.58 -3.25
C ASN A 43 -3.28 11.78 -3.78
N ALA A 44 -2.97 11.93 -5.07
CA ALA A 44 -1.85 11.27 -5.73
C ALA A 44 -0.50 11.92 -5.37
N ASN A 45 -0.50 13.23 -5.11
CA ASN A 45 0.63 13.97 -4.56
C ASN A 45 0.11 15.17 -3.75
N GLY A 46 0.52 15.26 -2.48
CA GLY A 46 0.01 16.19 -1.48
C GLY A 46 0.20 17.67 -1.80
N THR A 47 0.95 18.02 -2.84
CA THR A 47 1.27 19.41 -3.18
C THR A 47 0.89 19.83 -4.61
N VAL A 48 0.82 18.88 -5.56
CA VAL A 48 0.67 19.20 -6.99
C VAL A 48 -0.39 18.39 -7.73
N ASP A 49 -0.76 17.21 -7.25
CA ASP A 49 -1.70 16.32 -7.95
C ASP A 49 -2.82 15.85 -7.01
N TYR A 50 -3.98 16.49 -7.15
CA TYR A 50 -5.18 16.25 -6.35
C TYR A 50 -6.07 15.14 -6.91
N SER A 51 -5.61 14.38 -7.91
CA SER A 51 -6.32 13.18 -8.36
C SER A 51 -6.30 12.08 -7.29
N THR A 52 -7.15 11.07 -7.44
CA THR A 52 -7.22 9.93 -6.51
C THR A 52 -5.88 9.22 -6.42
N GLY A 53 -5.34 9.12 -5.21
CA GLY A 53 -4.09 8.46 -4.90
C GLY A 53 -4.24 7.00 -4.49
N ASN A 54 -3.20 6.50 -3.82
CA ASN A 54 -3.03 5.07 -3.55
C ASN A 54 -3.65 4.58 -2.23
N PHE A 55 -4.18 5.48 -1.39
CA PHE A 55 -4.63 5.13 -0.05
C PHE A 55 -6.09 5.50 0.18
N MET A 56 -6.74 4.75 1.05
CA MET A 56 -8.16 4.91 1.35
C MET A 56 -8.40 4.74 2.85
N LEU A 57 -9.26 5.59 3.40
CA LEU A 57 -9.91 5.39 4.69
C LEU A 57 -11.35 4.97 4.43
N GLU A 58 -11.81 3.87 5.02
CA GLU A 58 -13.20 3.40 4.88
C GLU A 58 -13.85 3.17 6.24
N MET A 59 -15.07 3.69 6.41
CA MET A 59 -15.96 3.25 7.48
C MET A 59 -16.67 1.97 7.03
N GLN A 60 -16.10 0.81 7.31
CA GLN A 60 -16.59 -0.48 6.81
C GLN A 60 -17.94 -0.89 7.41
N ASN A 61 -18.61 -1.81 6.72
CA ASN A 61 -19.91 -2.33 7.11
C ASN A 61 -19.90 -3.10 8.44
N ASP A 62 -18.77 -3.73 8.77
CA ASP A 62 -18.56 -4.49 10.00
C ASP A 62 -18.26 -3.61 11.22
N GLY A 63 -18.27 -2.27 11.05
CA GLY A 63 -18.04 -1.31 12.11
C GLY A 63 -16.59 -0.90 12.31
N LYS A 64 -15.67 -1.30 11.43
CA LYS A 64 -14.27 -0.90 11.49
C LYS A 64 -14.01 0.34 10.66
N LEU A 65 -13.34 1.33 11.24
CA LEU A 65 -12.67 2.35 10.45
C LEU A 65 -11.32 1.79 10.02
N VAL A 66 -11.07 1.67 8.72
CA VAL A 66 -9.91 0.97 8.15
C VAL A 66 -9.13 1.86 7.20
N LEU A 67 -7.81 1.87 7.33
CA LEU A 67 -6.89 2.40 6.34
C LEU A 67 -6.28 1.27 5.51
N SER A 68 -6.31 1.41 4.18
CA SER A 68 -5.80 0.40 3.25
C SER A 68 -5.18 1.04 2.00
N ALA A 69 -4.31 0.30 1.34
CA ALA A 69 -3.79 0.63 0.02
C ALA A 69 -4.88 0.33 -1.03
N TYR A 70 -5.46 1.37 -1.65
CA TYR A 70 -6.65 1.27 -2.52
C TYR A 70 -6.44 0.38 -3.76
N HIS A 71 -5.26 0.48 -4.38
CA HIS A 71 -4.94 -0.25 -5.62
C HIS A 71 -4.30 -1.63 -5.39
N PHE A 72 -4.13 -2.01 -4.14
CA PHE A 72 -3.63 -3.32 -3.74
C PHE A 72 -4.78 -4.01 -3.02
N SER A 73 -5.01 -5.31 -3.22
CA SER A 73 -6.08 -6.04 -2.51
C SER A 73 -5.73 -6.20 -1.03
N ASP A 74 -5.62 -5.08 -0.33
CA ASP A 74 -5.09 -4.89 1.01
C ASP A 74 -6.24 -5.01 2.02
N ALA A 75 -6.06 -5.87 3.01
CA ALA A 75 -7.01 -6.02 4.11
C ALA A 75 -7.00 -4.83 5.07
N GLY A 76 -5.96 -3.99 5.01
CA GLY A 76 -5.80 -2.77 5.77
C GLY A 76 -4.61 -2.84 6.73
N TYR A 77 -3.80 -1.78 6.72
CA TYR A 77 -2.63 -1.64 7.58
C TYR A 77 -2.94 -0.99 8.94
N TRP A 78 -4.13 -0.43 9.12
CA TRP A 78 -4.58 0.15 10.38
C TRP A 78 -6.11 0.09 10.50
N TYR A 79 -6.62 -0.23 11.70
CA TYR A 79 -8.06 -0.24 11.97
C TYR A 79 -8.38 -0.09 13.46
N THR A 80 -9.59 0.39 13.79
CA THR A 80 -10.05 0.69 15.17
C THR A 80 -10.45 -0.53 16.03
N GLY A 81 -10.17 -1.76 15.58
CA GLY A 81 -10.60 -3.00 16.23
C GLY A 81 -12.05 -3.42 15.92
N ASN A 82 -12.47 -4.60 16.39
CA ASN A 82 -13.83 -5.10 16.18
C ASN A 82 -14.84 -4.33 17.07
N LEU A 83 -15.74 -3.57 16.44
CA LEU A 83 -16.82 -2.85 17.10
C LEU A 83 -18.18 -3.52 16.79
N THR A 84 -19.26 -2.75 16.86
CA THR A 84 -20.61 -3.16 16.43
C THR A 84 -20.86 -2.74 14.98
N THR A 85 -21.88 -3.33 14.34
CA THR A 85 -22.34 -2.89 13.01
C THR A 85 -23.00 -1.51 13.09
N ASN A 86 -23.16 -0.84 11.93
CA ASN A 86 -23.78 0.49 11.83
C ASN A 86 -23.06 1.58 12.65
N VAL A 87 -21.73 1.59 12.55
CA VAL A 87 -20.88 2.64 13.13
C VAL A 87 -20.60 3.72 12.09
N SER A 88 -20.51 4.97 12.56
CA SER A 88 -20.11 6.13 11.75
C SER A 88 -19.00 6.91 12.46
N LEU A 89 -18.07 7.47 11.68
CA LEU A 89 -17.07 8.40 12.19
C LEU A 89 -17.67 9.80 12.24
N VAL A 90 -17.67 10.39 13.42
CA VAL A 90 -18.18 11.74 13.67
C VAL A 90 -17.02 12.66 13.98
N PHE A 91 -16.98 13.82 13.33
CA PHE A 91 -16.08 14.91 13.68
C PHE A 91 -16.87 16.02 14.37
N ASN A 92 -16.74 16.16 15.69
CA ASN A 92 -17.54 17.09 16.47
C ASN A 92 -17.14 18.55 16.20
N ASN A 93 -18.12 19.42 15.91
CA ASN A 93 -17.90 20.83 15.60
C ASN A 93 -17.59 21.71 16.84
N TYR A 94 -17.98 21.29 18.04
CA TYR A 94 -17.75 22.06 19.28
C TYR A 94 -16.45 21.68 19.97
N THR A 95 -16.13 20.37 19.99
CA THR A 95 -14.94 19.86 20.68
C THR A 95 -13.77 19.62 19.74
N ALA A 96 -13.99 19.67 18.41
CA ALA A 96 -13.04 19.21 17.40
C ALA A 96 -12.52 17.78 17.65
N SER A 97 -13.23 16.95 18.41
CA SER A 97 -12.85 15.55 18.62
C SER A 97 -13.45 14.67 17.54
N MET A 98 -12.72 13.63 17.14
CA MET A 98 -13.23 12.53 16.33
C MET A 98 -13.50 11.30 17.19
N TYR A 99 -14.61 10.65 16.93
CA TYR A 99 -15.02 9.41 17.59
C TYR A 99 -15.97 8.61 16.71
N LEU A 100 -16.14 7.34 17.05
CA LEU A 100 -17.06 6.44 16.39
C LEU A 100 -18.36 6.31 17.20
N PHE A 101 -19.50 6.57 16.56
CA PHE A 101 -20.84 6.38 17.13
C PHE A 101 -21.51 5.16 16.52
N ASN A 102 -22.23 4.40 17.34
CA ASN A 102 -23.14 3.36 16.86
C ASN A 102 -24.54 3.94 16.54
N SER A 103 -25.44 3.09 16.05
CA SER A 103 -26.81 3.48 15.72
C SER A 103 -27.69 3.86 16.92
N THR A 104 -27.29 3.53 18.16
CA THR A 104 -28.02 3.94 19.38
C THR A 104 -27.62 5.33 19.85
N GLY A 105 -26.62 5.95 19.22
CA GLY A 105 -26.09 7.22 19.68
C GLY A 105 -25.26 7.06 20.95
N ASP A 106 -24.49 5.95 21.07
CA ASP A 106 -23.42 5.75 22.06
C ASP A 106 -22.02 5.85 21.44
N ASN A 107 -21.12 6.62 22.09
CA ASN A 107 -19.73 6.72 21.67
C ASN A 107 -19.04 5.39 22.01
N VAL A 108 -18.73 4.61 20.98
CA VAL A 108 -18.14 3.27 21.15
C VAL A 108 -16.62 3.28 21.06
N HIS A 109 -16.02 4.32 20.48
CA HIS A 109 -14.58 4.42 20.34
C HIS A 109 -14.13 5.88 20.15
N PRO A 110 -13.47 6.50 21.14
CA PRO A 110 -12.81 7.79 20.93
C PRO A 110 -11.60 7.62 20.01
N LEU A 111 -11.52 8.39 18.93
CA LEU A 111 -10.39 8.33 17.99
C LEU A 111 -9.29 9.33 18.39
N THR A 112 -9.69 10.56 18.74
CA THR A 112 -8.78 11.62 19.18
C THR A 112 -8.96 11.90 20.68
N GLY A 113 -7.85 12.17 21.38
CA GLY A 113 -7.87 12.64 22.76
C GLY A 113 -8.00 14.16 22.86
N ASN A 114 -6.92 14.82 23.30
CA ASN A 114 -6.87 16.27 23.52
C ASN A 114 -6.60 17.06 22.23
N VAL A 115 -7.45 18.02 21.91
CA VAL A 115 -7.23 19.00 20.83
C VAL A 115 -6.75 20.34 21.38
N SER A 116 -6.35 21.27 20.50
CA SER A 116 -5.94 22.61 20.93
C SER A 116 -7.13 23.41 21.49
N THR A 117 -6.90 24.08 22.62
CA THR A 117 -7.90 24.90 23.32
C THR A 117 -7.46 26.35 23.39
N PRO A 118 -8.35 27.34 23.18
CA PRO A 118 -9.78 27.19 22.87
C PRO A 118 -10.04 26.71 21.43
N VAL A 119 -10.97 25.78 21.24
CA VAL A 119 -11.30 25.21 19.91
C VAL A 119 -11.70 26.30 18.91
N GLY A 120 -12.41 27.33 19.38
CA GLY A 120 -12.87 28.45 18.55
C GLY A 120 -11.77 29.28 17.90
N ASP A 121 -10.53 29.21 18.39
CA ASP A 121 -9.39 29.98 17.87
C ASP A 121 -8.70 29.28 16.68
N TYR A 122 -9.16 28.09 16.30
CA TYR A 122 -8.53 27.26 15.27
C TYR A 122 -9.52 26.85 14.18
N TYR A 123 -9.00 26.65 12.97
CA TYR A 123 -9.63 25.82 11.95
C TYR A 123 -9.11 24.39 12.10
N TYR A 124 -10.01 23.42 11.94
CA TYR A 124 -9.67 22.00 12.01
C TYR A 124 -10.06 21.29 10.73
N ARG A 125 -9.25 20.30 10.35
CA ARG A 125 -9.61 19.32 9.33
C ARG A 125 -8.96 17.98 9.67
N ALA A 126 -9.55 16.88 9.20
CA ALA A 126 -8.89 15.59 9.24
C ALA A 126 -8.80 15.03 7.83
N THR A 127 -7.62 14.56 7.43
CA THR A 127 -7.32 14.21 6.05
C THR A 127 -6.44 12.98 5.97
N ILE A 128 -6.65 12.16 4.94
CA ILE A 128 -5.71 11.10 4.56
C ILE A 128 -4.69 11.69 3.60
N ASN A 129 -3.42 11.69 4.00
CA ASN A 129 -2.34 12.21 3.16
C ASN A 129 -1.92 11.21 2.07
N ASP A 130 -1.08 11.67 1.13
CA ASP A 130 -0.46 10.86 0.08
C ASP A 130 0.56 9.83 0.58
N HIS A 131 0.76 9.76 1.90
CA HIS A 131 1.57 8.76 2.58
C HIS A 131 0.72 7.72 3.34
N GLY A 132 -0.61 7.77 3.21
CA GLY A 132 -1.54 6.79 3.79
C GLY A 132 -1.86 7.01 5.28
N ASP A 133 -1.46 8.13 5.87
CA ASP A 133 -1.79 8.45 7.26
C ASP A 133 -3.03 9.35 7.33
N PHE A 134 -4.01 8.94 8.14
CA PHE A 134 -5.15 9.78 8.49
C PHE A 134 -4.78 10.67 9.67
N GLN A 135 -4.77 11.98 9.44
CA GLN A 135 -4.24 12.95 10.39
C GLN A 135 -5.28 14.03 10.68
N GLN A 136 -5.29 14.50 11.93
CA GLN A 136 -6.00 15.72 12.30
C GLN A 136 -5.04 16.89 12.31
N LEU A 137 -5.42 17.97 11.64
CA LEU A 137 -4.66 19.20 11.52
C LEU A 137 -5.44 20.38 12.14
N ALA A 138 -4.71 21.28 12.79
CA ALA A 138 -5.21 22.52 13.36
C ALA A 138 -4.45 23.73 12.80
N TYR A 139 -5.16 24.79 12.45
CA TYR A 139 -4.60 26.05 11.98
C TYR A 139 -5.09 27.20 12.87
N HIS A 140 -4.17 27.94 13.48
CA HIS A 140 -4.55 29.04 14.37
C HIS A 140 -5.03 30.25 13.57
N LYS A 141 -6.23 30.76 13.85
CA LYS A 141 -6.89 31.81 13.04
C LYS A 141 -6.10 33.11 12.97
N SER A 142 -5.37 33.47 14.02
CA SER A 142 -4.60 34.72 14.10
C SER A 142 -3.09 34.55 13.98
N ASN A 143 -2.57 33.31 13.90
CA ASN A 143 -1.14 33.06 13.78
C ASN A 143 -0.87 32.29 12.49
N SER A 144 -0.13 32.90 11.58
CA SER A 144 0.21 32.37 10.24
C SER A 144 1.25 31.24 10.25
N SER A 145 1.38 30.50 11.35
CA SER A 145 2.35 29.40 11.52
C SER A 145 2.06 28.12 10.70
N GLY A 146 1.03 28.12 9.85
CA GLY A 146 0.65 26.96 9.04
C GLY A 146 -0.22 25.93 9.77
N TRP A 147 -0.56 24.85 9.06
CA TRP A 147 -1.28 23.70 9.63
C TRP A 147 -0.35 22.90 10.54
N LYS A 148 -0.81 22.59 11.75
CA LYS A 148 -0.10 21.75 12.72
C LYS A 148 -0.85 20.43 12.91
N ARG A 149 -0.13 19.32 12.85
CA ARG A 149 -0.69 18.00 13.13
C ARG A 149 -0.90 17.83 14.64
N VAL A 150 -2.14 17.60 15.05
CA VAL A 150 -2.55 17.40 16.45
C VAL A 150 -2.84 15.95 16.79
N TRP A 151 -3.10 15.11 15.77
CA TRP A 151 -3.29 13.68 15.90
C TRP A 151 -2.92 12.96 14.60
N LYS A 152 -2.49 11.70 14.69
CA LYS A 152 -2.21 10.81 13.56
C LYS A 152 -2.65 9.38 13.87
N ALA A 153 -3.11 8.65 12.86
CA ALA A 153 -3.47 7.25 12.98
C ALA A 153 -2.20 6.36 13.01
N ILE A 154 -1.22 6.71 12.18
CA ILE A 154 -0.03 5.90 11.95
C ILE A 154 1.14 6.39 12.80
N GLY A 155 1.61 5.53 13.70
CA GLY A 155 2.79 5.79 14.54
C GLY A 155 4.10 5.60 13.79
N ASP A 156 4.22 4.51 13.03
CA ASP A 156 5.39 4.13 12.23
C ASP A 156 4.98 4.14 10.75
N PRO A 157 5.53 5.05 9.91
CA PRO A 157 5.08 5.20 8.53
C PRO A 157 5.37 3.94 7.67
N CYS A 158 6.28 3.06 8.08
CA CYS A 158 6.56 1.83 7.36
C CYS A 158 5.58 0.70 7.61
N VAL A 159 4.55 0.90 8.44
CA VAL A 159 3.42 -0.02 8.51
C VAL A 159 2.43 0.19 7.36
N VAL A 160 2.50 1.33 6.66
CA VAL A 160 1.62 1.63 5.53
C VAL A 160 1.92 0.68 4.38
N ASN A 161 0.94 -0.15 4.02
CA ASN A 161 1.09 -1.11 2.94
C ASN A 161 1.28 -0.39 1.60
N ALA A 162 2.13 -0.97 0.75
CA ALA A 162 2.47 -0.50 -0.59
C ALA A 162 3.07 0.91 -0.71
N ILE A 163 3.50 1.55 0.39
CA ILE A 163 4.09 2.90 0.39
C ILE A 163 5.34 3.03 -0.51
N CYS A 164 6.10 1.95 -0.66
CA CYS A 164 7.28 1.89 -1.53
C CYS A 164 7.07 1.08 -2.82
N GLY A 165 5.83 0.74 -3.14
CA GLY A 165 5.47 -0.05 -4.30
C GLY A 165 6.00 -1.49 -4.27
N VAL A 166 5.78 -2.22 -5.36
CA VAL A 166 6.24 -3.61 -5.53
C VAL A 166 7.77 -3.69 -5.48
N ASN A 167 8.31 -4.67 -4.75
CA ASN A 167 9.74 -4.92 -4.54
C ASN A 167 10.53 -3.74 -3.95
N GLY A 168 9.83 -2.71 -3.44
CA GLY A 168 10.41 -1.63 -2.67
C GLY A 168 10.42 -1.98 -1.18
N MET A 169 11.35 -1.36 -0.47
CA MET A 169 11.47 -1.43 0.98
C MET A 169 11.33 -0.03 1.58
N CYS A 170 10.43 0.07 2.56
CA CYS A 170 10.27 1.24 3.39
C CYS A 170 11.34 1.29 4.48
N PHE A 171 11.87 2.48 4.74
CA PHE A 171 12.80 2.73 5.81
C PHE A 171 12.41 3.98 6.60
N SER A 172 12.35 3.88 7.92
CA SER A 172 12.14 5.03 8.82
C SER A 172 13.07 4.98 10.03
N GLN A 173 13.74 6.10 10.32
CA GLN A 173 14.64 6.24 11.48
C GLN A 173 14.00 6.96 12.67
N ASN A 174 12.96 7.77 12.42
CA ASN A 174 12.42 8.73 13.37
C ASN A 174 10.91 8.56 13.60
N ASN A 175 10.27 7.54 13.00
CA ASN A 175 8.83 7.31 13.05
C ASN A 175 7.99 8.53 12.60
N GLU A 176 8.58 9.36 11.74
CA GLU A 176 7.96 10.59 11.22
C GLU A 176 8.06 10.70 9.71
N THR A 177 9.19 10.28 9.15
CA THR A 177 9.43 10.28 7.71
C THR A 177 9.89 8.92 7.26
N GLU A 178 9.35 8.45 6.15
CA GLU A 178 9.79 7.26 5.44
C GLU A 178 10.56 7.59 4.17
N LYS A 179 11.40 6.63 3.76
CA LYS A 179 12.11 6.65 2.50
C LYS A 179 11.99 5.29 1.84
N CYS A 180 11.98 5.29 0.51
CA CYS A 180 11.93 4.08 -0.28
C CYS A 180 13.29 3.76 -0.89
N ARG A 181 13.69 2.50 -0.79
CA ARG A 181 14.82 1.91 -1.51
C ARG A 181 14.39 0.57 -2.11
N CYS A 182 15.00 0.16 -3.21
CA CYS A 182 14.76 -1.19 -3.72
C CYS A 182 15.38 -2.24 -2.78
N ILE A 183 14.74 -3.40 -2.70
CA ILE A 183 15.36 -4.57 -2.07
C ILE A 183 16.64 -4.99 -2.85
N PRO A 184 17.59 -5.70 -2.22
CA PRO A 184 18.80 -6.14 -2.90
C PRO A 184 18.52 -6.90 -4.21
N GLY A 185 19.28 -6.59 -5.27
CA GLY A 185 19.10 -7.17 -6.62
C GLY A 185 18.02 -6.51 -7.49
N TYR A 186 17.36 -5.46 -6.99
CA TYR A 186 16.33 -4.73 -7.71
C TYR A 186 16.72 -3.26 -7.91
N ILE A 187 16.20 -2.67 -8.98
CA ILE A 187 16.43 -1.27 -9.36
C ILE A 187 15.09 -0.53 -9.54
N PRO A 188 15.06 0.81 -9.35
CA PRO A 188 13.83 1.58 -9.43
C PRO A 188 13.14 1.47 -10.80
N LEU A 189 11.81 1.44 -10.80
CA LEU A 189 11.02 1.61 -12.02
C LEU A 189 11.14 3.04 -12.56
N ASP A 190 11.12 4.01 -11.65
CA ASP A 190 11.36 5.44 -11.91
C ASP A 190 12.54 5.89 -11.03
N PRO A 191 13.70 6.25 -11.62
CA PRO A 191 14.87 6.70 -10.86
C PRO A 191 14.62 7.93 -9.97
N ASN A 192 13.60 8.74 -10.30
CA ASN A 192 13.24 9.93 -9.53
C ASN A 192 12.21 9.63 -8.44
N HIS A 193 11.47 8.51 -8.54
CA HIS A 193 10.38 8.15 -7.64
C HIS A 193 10.41 6.66 -7.29
N VAL A 194 11.30 6.29 -6.37
CA VAL A 194 11.46 4.89 -5.93
C VAL A 194 10.17 4.34 -5.29
N SER A 195 9.30 5.19 -4.76
CA SER A 195 7.99 4.80 -4.22
C SER A 195 7.05 4.17 -5.24
N LYS A 196 7.30 4.36 -6.55
CA LYS A 196 6.55 3.66 -7.61
C LYS A 196 6.89 2.17 -7.71
N GLY A 197 7.89 1.70 -6.96
CA GLY A 197 8.34 0.31 -6.92
C GLY A 197 9.58 0.05 -7.76
N CYS A 198 9.96 -1.22 -7.77
CA CYS A 198 11.22 -1.70 -8.31
C CYS A 198 11.03 -2.93 -9.18
N ARG A 199 11.97 -3.13 -10.11
CA ARG A 199 12.07 -4.30 -10.98
C ARG A 199 13.39 -5.04 -10.75
N PRO A 200 13.45 -6.35 -11.04
CA PRO A 200 14.71 -7.07 -11.02
C PRO A 200 15.74 -6.38 -11.93
N GLU A 201 16.99 -6.28 -11.48
CA GLU A 201 18.08 -5.81 -12.33
C GLU A 201 18.32 -6.77 -13.50
N THR A 202 18.19 -8.08 -13.22
CA THR A 202 18.30 -9.16 -14.20
C THR A 202 17.08 -10.09 -14.08
N VAL A 203 16.49 -10.48 -15.21
CA VAL A 203 15.41 -11.47 -15.23
C VAL A 203 16.04 -12.86 -15.11
N VAL A 204 15.70 -13.59 -14.05
CA VAL A 204 16.25 -14.91 -13.77
C VAL A 204 15.12 -15.91 -13.55
N ASN A 205 15.25 -17.10 -14.15
CA ASN A 205 14.39 -18.23 -13.81
C ASN A 205 15.00 -18.95 -12.59
N TYR A 206 14.42 -18.71 -11.42
CA TYR A 206 14.88 -19.28 -10.16
C TYR A 206 14.73 -20.80 -10.08
N CYS A 207 13.90 -21.43 -10.92
CA CYS A 207 13.74 -22.89 -10.94
C CYS A 207 14.48 -23.57 -12.11
N ALA A 208 15.24 -22.82 -12.92
CA ALA A 208 15.93 -23.40 -14.08
C ALA A 208 17.17 -24.22 -13.70
N ASP A 209 17.87 -23.84 -12.63
CA ASP A 209 19.05 -24.56 -12.13
C ASP A 209 18.70 -25.28 -10.83
N PRO A 210 18.62 -26.62 -10.83
CA PRO A 210 18.30 -27.40 -9.63
C PRO A 210 19.29 -27.19 -8.48
N SER A 211 20.52 -26.76 -8.78
CA SER A 211 21.58 -26.61 -7.80
C SER A 211 21.55 -25.26 -7.08
N MET A 212 20.81 -24.28 -7.61
CA MET A 212 20.71 -22.91 -7.08
C MET A 212 22.06 -22.21 -6.82
N LYS A 213 23.16 -22.69 -7.42
CA LYS A 213 24.53 -22.20 -7.14
C LYS A 213 24.78 -20.76 -7.60
N ASN A 214 23.91 -20.22 -8.46
CA ASN A 214 24.03 -18.88 -9.01
C ASN A 214 23.31 -17.81 -8.17
N PHE A 215 22.87 -18.15 -6.96
CA PHE A 215 22.22 -17.21 -6.05
C PHE A 215 22.97 -17.13 -4.72
N THR A 216 22.92 -15.96 -4.11
CA THR A 216 23.32 -15.73 -2.73
C THR A 216 22.15 -15.16 -1.93
N ILE A 217 22.27 -15.17 -0.62
CA ILE A 217 21.29 -14.55 0.27
C ILE A 217 21.90 -13.30 0.88
N GLU A 218 21.22 -12.18 0.66
CA GLU A 218 21.47 -10.92 1.37
C GLU A 218 20.60 -10.88 2.62
N VAL A 219 21.22 -10.56 3.75
CA VAL A 219 20.54 -10.43 5.05
C VAL A 219 20.47 -8.94 5.40
N ILE A 220 19.27 -8.49 5.78
CA ILE A 220 19.02 -7.12 6.22
C ILE A 220 18.55 -7.19 7.66
N ASP A 221 19.37 -6.67 8.56
CA ASP A 221 19.04 -6.59 9.98
C ASP A 221 17.96 -5.54 10.25
N ASP A 222 17.21 -5.79 11.32
CA ASP A 222 16.09 -4.96 11.76
C ASP A 222 15.05 -4.72 10.66
N ALA A 223 14.81 -5.73 9.82
CA ALA A 223 13.88 -5.67 8.70
C ALA A 223 13.02 -6.92 8.61
N ASP A 224 11.83 -6.76 8.04
CA ASP A 224 10.93 -7.87 7.75
C ASP A 224 10.15 -7.64 6.45
N PHE A 225 9.46 -8.70 6.04
CA PHE A 225 8.33 -8.66 5.14
C PHE A 225 7.11 -9.03 6.00
N PRO A 226 6.18 -8.11 6.27
CA PRO A 226 5.06 -8.31 7.17
C PRO A 226 4.34 -9.62 6.90
N TYR A 227 4.02 -10.32 7.99
CA TYR A 227 3.26 -11.56 7.90
C TYR A 227 1.79 -11.27 7.67
N GLU A 228 1.30 -11.62 6.48
CA GLU A 228 -0.13 -11.72 6.21
C GLU A 228 -0.48 -13.17 5.93
N SER A 229 -1.46 -13.70 6.67
CA SER A 229 -1.80 -15.13 6.71
C SER A 229 -2.12 -15.81 5.38
N PHE A 230 -2.37 -15.04 4.32
CA PHE A 230 -2.75 -15.55 3.00
C PHE A 230 -1.69 -15.34 1.91
N ALA A 231 -0.68 -14.49 2.12
CA ALA A 231 0.34 -14.14 1.12
C ALA A 231 1.67 -14.92 1.28
N ASP A 232 1.77 -15.71 2.34
CA ASP A 232 2.95 -16.50 2.67
C ASP A 232 3.00 -17.85 1.95
N LEU A 233 4.22 -18.35 1.75
CA LEU A 233 4.47 -19.75 1.39
C LEU A 233 4.57 -20.60 2.67
N ALA A 234 5.62 -21.41 2.79
CA ALA A 234 5.83 -22.26 3.96
C ALA A 234 6.49 -21.52 5.12
N ARG A 235 6.15 -21.97 6.33
CA ARG A 235 6.70 -21.50 7.60
C ARG A 235 7.57 -22.59 8.20
N VAL A 236 8.83 -22.28 8.44
CA VAL A 236 9.77 -23.18 9.11
C VAL A 236 9.96 -22.68 10.53
N LYS A 237 9.63 -23.50 11.52
CA LYS A 237 9.76 -23.17 12.94
C LYS A 237 11.06 -23.71 13.51
N ASP A 238 11.43 -23.20 14.69
CA ASP A 238 12.57 -23.68 15.48
C ASP A 238 13.88 -23.67 14.68
N VAL A 239 14.07 -22.60 13.91
CA VAL A 239 15.17 -22.45 12.97
C VAL A 239 15.97 -21.19 13.26
N ASP A 240 17.28 -21.25 13.07
CA ASP A 240 18.20 -20.12 13.15
C ASP A 240 18.39 -19.46 11.77
N LEU A 241 19.32 -18.50 11.69
CA LEU A 241 19.63 -17.80 10.45
C LEU A 241 20.10 -18.75 9.34
N GLU A 242 20.97 -19.70 9.66
CA GLU A 242 21.52 -20.63 8.66
C GLU A 242 20.48 -21.63 8.17
N GLY A 243 19.62 -22.13 9.06
CA GLY A 243 18.49 -22.95 8.65
C GLY A 243 17.46 -22.18 7.83
N CYS A 244 17.22 -20.90 8.12
CA CYS A 244 16.35 -20.06 7.30
C CYS A 244 16.96 -19.76 5.92
N LYS A 245 18.28 -19.50 5.86
CA LYS A 245 19.01 -19.37 4.59
C LYS A 245 18.87 -20.63 3.74
N LYS A 246 19.07 -21.80 4.35
CA LYS A 246 18.89 -23.09 3.69
C LYS A 246 17.46 -23.28 3.18
N ALA A 247 16.46 -23.04 4.02
CA ALA A 247 15.05 -23.16 3.64
C ALA A 247 14.65 -22.21 2.50
N LEU A 248 15.22 -21.01 2.46
CA LEU A 248 15.03 -20.06 1.37
C LEU A 248 15.76 -20.52 0.09
N MET A 249 17.01 -20.99 0.19
CA MET A 249 17.77 -21.47 -0.98
C MET A 249 17.15 -22.70 -1.64
N ASP A 250 16.71 -23.67 -0.84
CA ASP A 250 16.18 -24.95 -1.32
C ASP A 250 14.79 -24.81 -2.00
N ASP A 251 14.12 -23.66 -1.85
CA ASP A 251 12.81 -23.40 -2.46
C ASP A 251 12.90 -22.38 -3.60
N CYS A 252 12.72 -22.82 -4.84
CA CYS A 252 12.80 -21.94 -6.01
C CYS A 252 11.59 -21.00 -6.20
N ASP A 253 10.47 -21.24 -5.51
CA ASP A 253 9.28 -20.38 -5.51
C ASP A 253 9.39 -19.22 -4.49
N SER A 254 10.35 -19.32 -3.56
CA SER A 254 10.59 -18.31 -2.52
C SER A 254 11.77 -17.41 -2.87
N LEU A 255 11.54 -16.09 -2.89
CA LEU A 255 12.59 -15.10 -3.16
C LEU A 255 13.03 -14.33 -1.93
N ALA A 256 12.23 -14.32 -0.88
CA ALA A 256 12.60 -13.72 0.38
C ALA A 256 12.07 -14.51 1.56
N ALA A 257 12.59 -14.23 2.74
CA ALA A 257 12.05 -14.71 3.99
C ALA A 257 12.17 -13.66 5.09
N SER A 258 11.33 -13.75 6.11
CA SER A 258 11.50 -13.03 7.38
C SER A 258 11.82 -14.03 8.47
N LEU A 259 12.91 -13.81 9.19
CA LEU A 259 13.25 -14.55 10.39
C LEU A 259 12.83 -13.72 11.61
N VAL A 260 11.81 -14.21 12.31
CA VAL A 260 11.21 -13.55 13.49
C VAL A 260 10.94 -14.61 14.56
N ASP A 261 11.50 -14.46 15.75
CA ASP A 261 11.34 -15.40 16.88
C ASP A 261 11.57 -16.87 16.49
N SER A 262 12.71 -17.18 15.85
CA SER A 262 13.05 -18.53 15.36
C SER A 262 12.04 -19.12 14.36
N ARG A 263 11.25 -18.26 13.68
CA ARG A 263 10.34 -18.65 12.60
C ARG A 263 10.81 -18.02 11.30
N CYS A 264 11.13 -18.85 10.32
CA CYS A 264 11.43 -18.43 8.95
C CYS A 264 10.14 -18.45 8.13
N ILE A 265 9.73 -17.28 7.69
CA ILE A 265 8.49 -17.05 6.95
C ILE A 265 8.85 -16.76 5.49
N LYS A 266 8.64 -17.73 4.60
CA LYS A 266 8.97 -17.61 3.17
C LYS A 266 7.93 -16.77 2.42
N LYS A 267 8.41 -15.94 1.50
CA LYS A 267 7.61 -14.95 0.77
C LYS A 267 7.64 -15.22 -0.72
N ARG A 268 6.46 -15.16 -1.33
CA ARG A 268 6.26 -15.26 -2.78
C ARG A 268 6.40 -13.90 -3.46
N MET A 269 6.74 -13.91 -4.75
CA MET A 269 6.66 -12.72 -5.61
C MET A 269 5.22 -12.36 -6.00
N PRO A 270 4.95 -11.07 -6.29
CA PRO A 270 5.85 -9.93 -6.06
C PRO A 270 6.01 -9.63 -4.57
N LEU A 271 7.17 -9.14 -4.16
CA LEU A 271 7.41 -8.78 -2.76
C LEU A 271 6.75 -7.44 -2.46
N LEU A 272 5.99 -7.37 -1.37
CA LEU A 272 5.29 -6.17 -0.93
C LEU A 272 5.59 -5.89 0.54
N ASN A 273 5.42 -4.62 0.91
CA ASN A 273 5.43 -4.14 2.29
C ASN A 273 6.75 -4.41 3.05
N ALA A 274 7.86 -4.64 2.34
CA ALA A 274 9.15 -4.80 2.97
C ALA A 274 9.48 -3.54 3.78
N ARG A 275 9.93 -3.70 5.03
CA ARG A 275 10.15 -2.56 5.92
C ARG A 275 11.34 -2.76 6.84
N GLN A 276 11.96 -1.64 7.17
CA GLN A 276 13.06 -1.52 8.11
C GLN A 276 12.82 -0.27 8.97
N SER A 277 12.37 -0.48 10.20
CA SER A 277 11.89 0.58 11.09
C SER A 277 12.08 0.19 12.55
N PHE A 278 11.56 0.99 13.48
CA PHE A 278 11.55 0.63 14.90
C PHE A 278 10.74 -0.64 15.18
N SER A 279 9.66 -0.90 14.43
CA SER A 279 8.78 -2.05 14.64
C SER A 279 9.39 -3.40 14.24
N THR A 280 10.49 -3.39 13.48
CA THR A 280 11.17 -4.58 12.97
C THR A 280 12.48 -4.89 13.70
N LYS A 281 12.77 -4.20 14.81
CA LYS A 281 13.98 -4.44 15.60
C LYS A 281 14.10 -5.90 16.03
N GLY A 282 15.28 -6.49 15.78
CA GLY A 282 15.56 -7.90 16.07
C GLY A 282 15.04 -8.90 15.03
N SER A 283 14.29 -8.45 14.01
CA SER A 283 13.92 -9.27 12.87
C SER A 283 14.99 -9.21 11.78
N GLN A 284 15.09 -10.26 10.96
CA GLN A 284 16.00 -10.27 9.80
C GLN A 284 15.22 -10.59 8.52
N ALA A 285 15.37 -9.74 7.51
CA ALA A 285 14.84 -9.98 6.18
C ALA A 285 15.93 -10.61 5.32
N LEU A 286 15.63 -11.75 4.70
CA LEU A 286 16.53 -12.48 3.81
C LEU A 286 16.02 -12.30 2.38
N VAL A 287 16.90 -11.94 1.45
CA VAL A 287 16.55 -11.78 0.03
C VAL A 287 17.50 -12.63 -0.82
N LYS A 288 16.93 -13.51 -1.63
CA LYS A 288 17.66 -14.33 -2.59
C LYS A 288 17.97 -13.49 -3.83
N VAL A 289 19.26 -13.24 -4.06
CA VAL A 289 19.73 -12.42 -5.18
C VAL A 289 20.58 -13.24 -6.15
N PRO A 290 20.43 -13.05 -7.47
CA PRO A 290 21.36 -13.62 -8.44
C PRO A 290 22.77 -13.10 -8.18
N MET A 291 23.75 -14.00 -8.12
CA MET A 291 25.14 -13.60 -8.18
C MET A 291 25.37 -12.96 -9.55
N LYS A 292 26.12 -11.86 -9.60
CA LYS A 292 26.63 -11.35 -10.88
C LYS A 292 27.56 -12.41 -11.44
N SER A 293 27.03 -13.30 -12.27
CA SER A 293 27.86 -14.09 -13.14
C SER A 293 28.66 -13.09 -13.97
N SER A 294 29.99 -13.15 -13.92
CA SER A 294 30.82 -12.76 -15.04
C SER A 294 30.46 -13.68 -16.20
N LEU A 295 29.26 -13.50 -16.76
CA LEU A 295 28.94 -13.94 -18.09
C LEU A 295 29.91 -13.14 -18.94
N GLY A 296 31.08 -13.73 -19.20
CA GLY A 296 31.87 -13.36 -20.35
C GLY A 296 30.89 -13.36 -21.50
N ILE A 297 30.54 -12.17 -21.96
CA ILE A 297 29.71 -11.97 -23.13
C ILE A 297 30.39 -12.84 -24.19
N PRO A 298 29.76 -13.93 -24.69
CA PRO A 298 30.27 -14.52 -25.90
C PRO A 298 30.12 -13.41 -26.91
N GLU A 299 31.23 -12.92 -27.47
CA GLU A 299 31.19 -12.00 -28.59
C GLU A 299 30.27 -12.64 -29.64
N HIS A 300 29.04 -12.14 -29.73
CA HIS A 300 28.19 -12.43 -30.86
C HIS A 300 28.92 -11.83 -32.05
N LYS A 301 29.67 -12.67 -32.78
CA LYS A 301 30.13 -12.35 -34.13
C LYS A 301 28.91 -11.81 -34.86
N LYS A 302 28.95 -10.53 -35.22
CA LYS A 302 27.96 -9.90 -36.10
C LYS A 302 27.85 -10.73 -37.37
N LYS A 303 26.86 -11.61 -37.43
CA LYS A 303 26.28 -11.99 -38.72
C LYS A 303 25.31 -10.87 -39.07
N ASN A 304 25.80 -9.94 -39.88
CA ASN A 304 24.93 -9.10 -40.67
C ASN A 304 24.10 -10.05 -41.54
N ASP A 305 22.81 -10.17 -41.24
CA ASP A 305 21.71 -9.87 -42.16
C ASP A 305 20.42 -10.50 -41.61
N PHE A 306 19.44 -9.67 -41.29
CA PHE A 306 18.06 -10.10 -41.13
C PHE A 306 17.18 -8.99 -41.68
N ASP A 307 16.72 -9.20 -42.91
CA ASP A 307 15.78 -8.36 -43.65
C ASP A 307 14.44 -8.31 -42.91
N ALA A 308 14.19 -7.20 -42.22
CA ALA A 308 12.96 -6.97 -41.47
C ALA A 308 11.85 -6.48 -42.41
N ARG A 309 11.21 -7.39 -43.14
CA ARG A 309 9.87 -7.15 -43.72
C ARG A 309 8.79 -7.71 -42.81
N VAL A 310 8.41 -6.93 -41.80
CA VAL A 310 7.20 -7.20 -41.01
C VAL A 310 5.98 -6.75 -41.82
N PHE A 311 5.26 -7.70 -42.41
CA PHE A 311 3.93 -7.44 -42.97
C PHE A 311 2.89 -7.43 -41.85
N LEU A 312 2.43 -6.23 -41.50
CA LEU A 312 1.25 -6.02 -40.66
C LEU A 312 -0.01 -6.38 -41.47
N LYS A 313 -0.48 -7.63 -41.36
CA LYS A 313 -1.81 -8.01 -41.86
C LYS A 313 -2.88 -7.55 -40.86
N ILE A 314 -3.42 -6.36 -41.06
CA ILE A 314 -4.64 -5.92 -40.40
C ILE A 314 -5.81 -6.68 -41.02
N SER A 315 -6.34 -7.67 -40.30
CA SER A 315 -7.58 -8.35 -40.67
C SER A 315 -8.73 -7.59 -40.02
N VAL A 316 -9.48 -6.81 -40.81
CA VAL A 316 -10.72 -6.17 -40.37
C VAL A 316 -11.80 -7.23 -40.29
N ILE A 317 -12.13 -7.68 -39.09
CA ILE A 317 -13.32 -8.48 -38.84
C ILE A 317 -14.42 -7.52 -38.38
N SER A 318 -15.34 -7.19 -39.29
CA SER A 318 -16.60 -6.56 -38.93
C SER A 318 -17.52 -7.62 -38.33
N LEU A 319 -17.67 -7.62 -37.01
CA LEU A 319 -18.73 -8.36 -36.34
C LEU A 319 -19.61 -7.35 -35.61
N LYS A 320 -20.80 -7.13 -36.20
CA LYS A 320 -21.89 -6.39 -35.58
C LYS A 320 -22.31 -7.10 -34.30
N GLY A 321 -22.40 -6.34 -33.20
CA GLY A 321 -23.39 -6.55 -32.16
C GLY A 321 -22.98 -7.40 -30.97
N HIS A 322 -22.87 -6.69 -29.84
CA HIS A 322 -23.00 -7.15 -28.45
C HIS A 322 -21.87 -7.93 -27.78
N LEU A 323 -21.10 -7.16 -27.00
CA LEU A 323 -20.17 -7.58 -25.96
C LEU A 323 -20.89 -8.30 -24.80
N SER A 324 -20.47 -9.53 -24.55
CA SER A 324 -20.26 -10.05 -23.19
C SER A 324 -19.05 -10.98 -23.24
N LEU A 325 -17.96 -10.69 -22.52
CA LEU A 325 -16.92 -11.70 -22.32
C LEU A 325 -16.28 -11.60 -20.93
N LEU A 326 -16.55 -12.68 -20.18
CA LEU A 326 -15.73 -13.23 -19.11
C LEU A 326 -14.47 -13.90 -19.67
N GLN A 327 -13.49 -14.02 -18.78
CA GLN A 327 -12.20 -14.72 -18.81
C GLN A 327 -12.16 -16.08 -19.55
N HIS A 328 -11.03 -16.41 -20.21
CA HIS A 328 -10.02 -17.34 -19.64
C HIS A 328 -8.83 -17.67 -20.58
N LEU A 329 -7.64 -17.71 -19.95
CA LEU A 329 -6.50 -18.64 -20.02
C LEU A 329 -6.12 -19.31 -21.36
N VAL A 330 -4.82 -19.21 -21.70
CA VAL A 330 -4.14 -20.14 -22.61
C VAL A 330 -2.91 -20.74 -21.90
N ASN A 331 -2.98 -22.06 -21.74
CA ASN A 331 -1.89 -22.99 -21.45
C ASN A 331 -1.26 -23.39 -22.79
N VAL A 332 0.07 -23.53 -22.89
CA VAL A 332 0.72 -24.20 -24.03
C VAL A 332 1.76 -25.20 -23.54
N ASN A 333 1.57 -26.43 -24.02
CA ASN A 333 2.29 -27.67 -23.71
C ASN A 333 3.69 -27.77 -24.34
N HIS A 334 4.51 -28.58 -23.66
CA HIS A 334 5.73 -29.24 -24.14
C HIS A 334 5.50 -30.17 -25.35
N GLU A 335 6.46 -30.21 -26.26
CA GLU A 335 6.70 -31.35 -27.15
C GLU A 335 8.07 -31.99 -26.84
N ALA A 336 8.06 -33.27 -26.51
CA ALA A 336 9.21 -34.16 -26.50
C ALA A 336 9.05 -35.17 -27.66
N LYS A 337 10.09 -35.32 -28.49
CA LYS A 337 10.18 -36.38 -29.51
C LYS A 337 11.11 -37.49 -29.02
N CYS A 338 10.57 -38.71 -28.95
CA CYS A 338 11.33 -39.95 -29.00
C CYS A 338 11.11 -40.59 -30.38
N HIS A 339 12.21 -40.84 -31.11
CA HIS A 339 12.52 -42.12 -31.73
C HIS A 339 13.98 -42.15 -32.16
#